data_AF-A0A8J8PE60-F1
#
_entry.id   AF-A0A8J8PE60-F1
#
_cell.length_a   1.000
_cell.length_b   1.000
_cell.length_c   1.000
_cell.angle_alpha   90.00
_cell.angle_beta   90.00
_cell.angle_gamma   90.00
#
_symmetry.space_group_name_H-M   'P 1'
#
loop_
_entity.id
_entity.type
_entity.pdbx_description
1 polymer ?
#
loop_
_entity_poly.entity_id
_entity_poly.type
_entity_poly.pdbx_seq_one_letter_code
_entity_poly.pdbx_strand_id
1 'polypeptide(L)'
;MVKSTVRFSETVMDRVEELVEGEEFSSKSEFQRFAVEYVLSEIDDYEPEMLDFDEVRDEVFPDHALGRDAEPGEDGDGEFYQVAARVRQFALRGEIDTARELIDTKYPATDPRAMVLDDVIETYRTSDHTAAPRGRPAPEPR
;
A
#
# COMPACT_ATOMS: atom_id res chain seq x y z
N MET A 1 3.16 -30.41 8.83
CA MET A 1 4.38 -29.62 8.52
C MET A 1 5.30 -30.41 7.61
N VAL A 2 5.56 -29.89 6.40
CA VAL A 2 6.56 -30.42 5.46
C VAL A 2 7.83 -29.58 5.60
N LYS A 3 9.01 -30.20 5.65
CA LYS A 3 10.27 -29.47 5.84
C LYS A 3 10.93 -29.18 4.48
N SER A 4 11.12 -27.90 4.19
CA SER A 4 11.89 -27.40 3.03
C SER A 4 13.19 -26.75 3.53
N THR A 5 14.27 -26.81 2.75
CA THR A 5 15.54 -26.14 3.06
C THR A 5 15.88 -25.15 1.96
N VAL A 6 15.97 -23.88 2.36
CA VAL A 6 16.30 -22.73 1.49
C VAL A 6 17.59 -22.09 2.00
N ARG A 7 18.35 -21.48 1.08
CA ARG A 7 19.59 -20.75 1.40
C ARG A 7 19.37 -19.25 1.25
N PHE A 8 19.85 -18.51 2.23
CA PHE A 8 19.84 -17.05 2.24
C PHE A 8 21.28 -16.53 2.30
N SER A 9 21.49 -15.29 1.87
CA SER A 9 22.76 -14.60 2.11
C SER A 9 22.88 -14.23 3.60
N GLU A 10 24.11 -14.05 4.07
CA GLU A 10 24.39 -13.63 5.46
C GLU A 10 23.65 -12.34 5.80
N THR A 11 23.71 -11.32 4.93
CA THR A 11 23.01 -10.05 5.12
C THR A 11 21.50 -10.20 5.31
N VAL A 12 20.86 -11.16 4.63
CA VAL A 12 19.43 -11.42 4.80
C VAL A 12 19.18 -12.10 6.15
N MET A 13 20.05 -13.03 6.54
CA MET A 13 19.93 -13.70 7.84
C MET A 13 20.15 -12.74 9.00
N ASP A 14 21.08 -11.80 8.89
CA ASP A 14 21.33 -10.76 9.90
C ASP A 14 20.06 -9.91 10.12
N ARG A 15 19.41 -9.48 9.03
CA ARG A 15 18.13 -8.75 9.10
C ARG A 15 17.00 -9.56 9.73
N VAL A 16 16.92 -10.85 9.43
CA VAL A 16 15.93 -11.74 10.04
C VAL A 16 16.22 -11.95 11.52
N GLU A 17 17.50 -11.98 11.92
CA GLU A 17 17.89 -12.03 13.33
C GLU A 17 17.47 -10.77 14.08
N GLU A 18 17.69 -9.57 13.51
CA GLU A 18 17.24 -8.30 14.10
C GLU A 18 15.73 -8.29 14.38
N LEU A 19 14.91 -8.79 13.45
CA LEU A 19 13.44 -8.85 13.60
C LEU A 19 12.99 -9.87 14.66
N VAL A 20 13.73 -10.96 14.84
CA VAL A 20 13.44 -11.95 15.89
C VAL A 20 13.92 -11.45 17.26
N GLU A 21 15.03 -10.71 17.31
CA GLU A 21 15.55 -10.08 18.52
C GLU A 21 14.71 -8.88 18.98
N GLY A 22 14.03 -8.21 18.05
CA GLY A 22 13.11 -7.11 18.29
C GLY A 22 11.75 -7.51 18.90
N GLU A 23 11.57 -8.79 19.24
CA GLU A 23 10.33 -9.38 19.78
C GLU A 23 9.15 -9.47 18.80
N GLU A 24 9.28 -8.94 17.57
CA GLU A 24 8.26 -9.01 16.50
C GLU A 24 7.98 -10.47 16.05
N PHE A 25 8.95 -11.38 16.23
CA PHE A 25 8.81 -12.80 15.93
C PHE A 25 9.47 -13.66 17.01
N SER A 26 8.81 -14.73 17.44
CA SER A 26 9.35 -15.68 18.41
C SER A 26 10.46 -16.56 17.85
N SER A 27 10.51 -16.76 16.53
CA SER A 27 11.53 -17.58 15.88
C SER A 27 11.67 -17.28 14.38
N LYS A 28 12.83 -17.64 13.83
CA LYS A 28 13.08 -17.61 12.37
C LYS A 28 12.08 -18.44 11.57
N SER A 29 11.58 -19.54 12.15
CA SER A 29 10.58 -20.39 11.49
C SER A 29 9.19 -19.76 11.50
N GLU A 30 8.91 -18.86 12.44
CA GLU A 30 7.69 -18.05 12.44
C GLU A 30 7.75 -16.96 11.39
N PHE A 31 8.83 -16.17 11.37
CA PHE A 31 9.07 -15.18 10.31
C PHE A 31 8.93 -15.79 8.91
N GLN A 32 9.51 -16.97 8.68
CA GLN A 32 9.42 -17.64 7.38
C GLN A 32 8.00 -18.07 7.01
N ARG A 33 7.20 -18.54 7.99
CA ARG A 33 5.80 -18.90 7.74
C ARG A 33 4.99 -17.64 7.42
N PHE A 34 5.12 -16.61 8.26
CA PHE A 34 4.48 -15.32 8.06
C PHE A 34 4.80 -14.72 6.69
N ALA A 35 6.08 -14.64 6.31
CA ALA A 35 6.49 -14.07 5.02
C ALA A 35 5.89 -14.81 3.82
N VAL A 36 5.76 -16.14 3.90
CA VAL A 36 5.15 -16.93 2.84
C VAL A 36 3.64 -16.69 2.80
N GLU A 37 2.96 -16.76 3.94
CA GLU A 37 1.52 -16.59 4.02
C GLU A 37 1.08 -15.18 3.65
N TYR A 38 1.85 -14.16 4.04
CA TYR A 38 1.63 -12.77 3.66
C TYR A 38 1.72 -12.56 2.14
N VAL A 39 2.75 -13.11 1.50
CA VAL A 39 2.86 -13.00 0.04
C VAL A 39 1.70 -13.71 -0.65
N LEU A 40 1.28 -14.88 -0.15
CA LEU A 40 0.14 -15.61 -0.71
C LEU A 40 -1.18 -14.85 -0.55
N SER A 41 -1.42 -14.22 0.60
CA SER A 41 -2.65 -13.42 0.82
C SER A 41 -2.72 -12.16 -0.05
N GLU A 42 -1.59 -11.64 -0.52
CA GLU A 42 -1.55 -10.45 -1.38
C GLU A 42 -1.71 -10.75 -2.88
N ILE A 43 -1.43 -11.99 -3.31
CA ILE A 43 -1.41 -12.34 -4.74
C ILE A 43 -2.58 -13.24 -5.18
N ASP A 44 -3.32 -13.81 -4.23
CA ASP A 44 -4.44 -14.72 -4.47
C ASP A 44 -5.49 -14.58 -3.35
N ASP A 45 -6.66 -15.19 -3.51
CA ASP A 45 -7.70 -15.27 -2.47
C ASP A 45 -7.33 -16.28 -1.36
N TYR A 46 -6.04 -16.40 -1.05
CA TYR A 46 -5.51 -17.29 -0.03
C TYR A 46 -5.81 -16.74 1.36
N GLU A 47 -6.44 -17.56 2.21
CA GLU A 47 -6.67 -17.25 3.61
C GLU A 47 -5.52 -17.83 4.46
N PRO A 48 -4.74 -16.99 5.17
CA PRO A 48 -3.67 -17.44 6.05
C PRO A 48 -4.15 -18.45 7.10
N GLU A 49 -3.38 -19.52 7.29
CA GLU A 49 -3.62 -20.56 8.30
C GLU A 49 -2.78 -20.33 9.58
N MET A 50 -1.82 -19.40 9.53
CA MET A 50 -1.00 -19.03 10.68
C MET A 50 -1.85 -18.42 11.79
N LEU A 51 -1.68 -18.95 13.01
CA LEU A 51 -2.24 -18.34 14.22
C LEU A 51 -1.66 -16.94 14.42
N ASP A 52 -2.52 -16.01 14.85
CA ASP A 52 -2.17 -14.62 15.15
C ASP A 52 -1.58 -13.87 13.94
N PHE A 53 -1.90 -14.31 12.71
CA PHE A 53 -1.37 -13.72 11.48
C PHE A 53 -1.65 -12.21 11.38
N ASP A 54 -2.89 -11.80 11.66
CA ASP A 54 -3.28 -10.39 11.59
C ASP A 54 -2.56 -9.55 12.66
N GLU A 55 -2.41 -10.07 13.88
CA GLU A 55 -1.69 -9.40 14.97
C GLU A 55 -0.21 -9.18 14.60
N VAL A 56 0.45 -10.23 14.11
CA VAL A 56 1.86 -10.17 13.67
C VAL A 56 2.02 -9.25 12.47
N ARG A 57 1.07 -9.25 11.51
CA ARG A 57 1.10 -8.35 10.35
C ARG A 57 1.05 -6.90 10.80
N ASP A 58 0.17 -6.59 11.74
CA ASP A 58 -0.07 -5.23 12.20
C ASP A 58 1.09 -4.71 13.05
N GLU A 59 1.78 -5.58 13.77
CA GLU A 59 3.02 -5.25 14.48
C GLU A 59 4.17 -4.92 13.52
N VAL A 60 4.37 -5.75 12.48
CA VAL A 60 5.45 -5.60 11.49
C VAL A 60 5.17 -4.45 10.52
N PHE A 61 3.89 -4.25 10.19
CA PHE A 61 3.42 -3.21 9.29
C PHE A 61 2.33 -2.38 9.99
N PRO A 62 2.71 -1.46 10.88
CA PRO A 62 1.74 -0.63 11.62
C PRO A 62 0.87 0.24 10.70
N ASP A 63 1.38 0.61 9.52
CA ASP A 63 0.59 1.29 8.48
C ASP A 63 -0.51 0.40 7.86
N HIS A 64 -0.37 -0.92 7.96
CA HIS A 64 -1.33 -1.91 7.46
C HIS A 64 -2.47 -2.15 8.46
N ALA A 65 -2.19 -2.06 9.76
CA ALA A 65 -3.19 -2.07 10.84
C ALA A 65 -4.22 -0.93 10.67
N LEU A 66 -3.74 0.25 10.25
CA LEU A 66 -4.57 1.41 9.92
C LEU A 66 -5.50 1.20 8.71
N GLY A 67 -5.28 0.14 7.92
CA GLY A 67 -6.04 -0.19 6.72
C GLY A 67 -7.03 -1.35 6.86
N ARG A 68 -6.91 -2.21 7.88
CA ARG A 68 -7.74 -3.42 8.04
C ARG A 68 -8.51 -3.53 9.35
N ASP A 69 -7.96 -3.02 10.46
CA ASP A 69 -8.54 -3.12 11.81
C ASP A 69 -8.99 -1.76 12.40
N ALA A 70 -9.31 -0.82 11.52
CA ALA A 70 -10.24 0.23 11.89
C ALA A 70 -11.63 -0.39 12.07
N GLU A 71 -11.88 -0.97 13.25
CA GLU A 71 -13.18 -0.83 13.89
C GLU A 71 -13.63 0.62 13.63
N PRO A 72 -14.89 0.90 13.22
CA PRO A 72 -15.37 2.24 12.96
C PRO A 72 -15.51 2.99 14.30
N GLY A 73 -14.38 3.27 14.94
CA GLY A 73 -14.26 4.32 15.93
C GLY A 73 -14.60 5.61 15.22
N GLU A 74 -15.44 6.40 15.88
CA GLU A 74 -16.03 7.66 15.43
C GLU A 74 -15.01 8.79 15.20
N ASP A 75 -13.79 8.47 14.76
CA ASP A 75 -12.76 9.41 14.37
C ASP A 75 -12.67 9.41 12.83
N GLY A 76 -13.55 10.20 12.21
CA GLY A 76 -13.70 10.31 10.75
C GLY A 76 -12.45 10.80 9.98
N ASP A 77 -11.30 10.88 10.62
CA ASP A 77 -10.01 11.22 10.03
C ASP A 77 -9.30 9.99 9.45
N GLY A 78 -9.47 8.78 10.04
CA GLY A 78 -8.91 7.54 9.49
C GLY A 78 -9.50 7.18 8.13
N GLU A 79 -10.83 7.25 8.01
CA GLU A 79 -11.53 7.04 6.74
C GLU A 79 -11.09 8.06 5.69
N PHE A 80 -10.86 9.32 6.09
CA PHE A 80 -10.41 10.36 5.18
C PHE A 80 -9.05 10.04 4.56
N TYR A 81 -8.07 9.61 5.36
CA TYR A 81 -6.74 9.27 4.83
C TYR A 81 -6.77 8.04 3.93
N GLN A 82 -7.62 7.04 4.22
CA GLN A 82 -7.81 5.88 3.34
C GLN A 82 -8.41 6.29 1.99
N VAL A 83 -9.45 7.14 2.01
CA VAL A 83 -10.04 7.67 0.77
C VAL A 83 -9.02 8.52 0.01
N ALA A 84 -8.22 9.34 0.71
CA ALA A 84 -7.16 10.15 0.11
C ALA A 84 -6.09 9.32 -0.60
N ALA A 85 -5.64 8.22 0.02
CA ALA A 85 -4.67 7.30 -0.58
C ALA A 85 -5.22 6.69 -1.88
N ARG A 86 -6.49 6.28 -1.88
CA ARG A 86 -7.15 5.67 -3.03
C ARG A 86 -7.42 6.67 -4.16
N VAL A 87 -7.85 7.89 -3.83
CA VAL A 87 -7.97 9.00 -4.79
C VAL A 87 -6.62 9.29 -5.45
N ARG A 88 -5.54 9.35 -4.66
CA ARG A 88 -4.18 9.54 -5.18
C ARG A 88 -3.74 8.41 -6.10
N GLN A 89 -4.05 7.15 -5.76
CA GLN A 89 -3.74 5.99 -6.58
C GLN A 89 -4.44 6.06 -7.95
N PHE A 90 -5.74 6.39 -7.97
CA PHE A 90 -6.48 6.56 -9.21
C PHE A 90 -5.96 7.75 -10.03
N ALA A 91 -5.66 8.87 -9.37
CA ALA A 91 -5.09 10.05 -10.03
C ALA A 91 -3.72 9.76 -10.68
N LEU A 92 -2.86 9.00 -10.00
CA LEU A 92 -1.55 8.55 -10.52
C LEU A 92 -1.68 7.64 -11.76
N ARG A 93 -2.79 6.90 -11.88
CA ARG A 93 -3.06 6.01 -13.01
C ARG A 93 -3.80 6.70 -14.15
N GLY A 94 -4.13 7.98 -14.00
CA GLY A 94 -4.97 8.73 -14.95
C GLY A 94 -6.46 8.35 -14.88
N GLU A 95 -6.89 7.58 -13.88
CA GLU A 95 -8.28 7.15 -13.65
C GLU A 95 -9.07 8.26 -12.94
N ILE A 96 -9.11 9.45 -13.55
CA ILE A 96 -9.62 10.66 -12.89
C ILE A 96 -11.12 10.61 -12.61
N ASP A 97 -11.91 10.06 -13.54
CA ASP A 97 -13.35 9.95 -13.36
C ASP A 97 -13.70 9.01 -12.22
N THR A 98 -12.97 7.90 -12.09
CA THR A 98 -13.09 6.95 -10.97
C THR A 98 -12.69 7.59 -9.64
N ALA A 99 -11.65 8.43 -9.64
CA ALA A 99 -11.26 9.18 -8.45
C ALA A 99 -12.37 10.14 -7.98
N ARG A 100 -13.02 10.84 -8.91
CA ARG A 100 -14.12 11.77 -8.62
C ARG A 100 -15.38 11.07 -8.15
N GLU A 101 -15.75 9.97 -8.80
CA GLU A 101 -16.91 9.16 -8.38
C GLU A 101 -16.73 8.63 -6.95
N LEU A 102 -15.50 8.26 -6.57
CA LEU A 102 -15.19 7.86 -5.20
C LEU A 102 -15.39 9.02 -4.21
N ILE A 103 -14.96 10.23 -4.55
CA ILE A 103 -15.16 11.43 -3.71
C ILE A 103 -16.65 11.72 -3.56
N ASP A 104 -17.40 11.78 -4.66
CA ASP A 104 -18.84 12.08 -4.66
C ASP A 104 -19.67 11.04 -3.90
N THR A 105 -19.22 9.78 -3.89
CA THR A 105 -19.85 8.71 -3.12
C THR A 105 -19.61 8.86 -1.62
N LYS A 106 -18.42 9.35 -1.24
CA LYS A 106 -17.95 9.39 0.15
C LYS A 106 -18.26 10.70 0.86
N TYR A 107 -18.30 11.81 0.13
CA TYR A 107 -18.47 13.14 0.68
C TYR A 107 -19.49 13.94 -0.11
N PRO A 108 -20.37 14.71 0.54
CA PRO A 108 -21.17 15.71 -0.14
C PRO A 108 -20.28 16.73 -0.86
N ALA A 109 -20.72 17.24 -2.01
CA ALA A 109 -19.97 18.24 -2.79
C ALA A 109 -19.66 19.55 -2.03
N THR A 110 -20.33 19.81 -0.90
CA THR A 110 -20.08 20.97 -0.03
C THR A 110 -19.14 20.68 1.14
N ASP A 111 -18.65 19.44 1.25
CA ASP A 111 -17.76 19.03 2.33
C ASP A 111 -16.32 19.54 2.05
N PRO A 112 -15.66 20.21 3.02
CA PRO A 112 -14.26 20.60 2.88
C PRO A 112 -13.32 19.45 2.51
N ARG A 113 -13.61 18.22 2.95
CA ARG A 113 -12.82 17.02 2.63
C ARG A 113 -12.89 16.70 1.13
N ALA A 114 -14.05 16.85 0.50
CA ALA A 114 -14.19 16.67 -0.95
C ALA A 114 -13.31 17.66 -1.72
N MET A 115 -13.33 18.94 -1.32
CA MET A 115 -12.53 19.99 -1.96
C MET A 115 -11.03 19.71 -1.87
N VAL A 116 -10.54 19.25 -0.72
CA VAL A 116 -9.13 18.89 -0.54
C VAL A 116 -8.72 17.71 -1.43
N LEU A 117 -9.60 16.71 -1.59
CA LEU A 117 -9.34 15.55 -2.44
C LEU A 117 -9.37 15.90 -3.93
N ASP A 118 -10.24 16.82 -4.34
CA ASP A 118 -10.23 17.35 -5.71
C ASP A 118 -8.92 18.07 -6.04
N ASP A 119 -8.36 18.85 -5.10
CA ASP A 119 -7.04 19.52 -5.28
C ASP A 119 -5.90 18.50 -5.46
N VAL A 120 -5.99 17.33 -4.81
CA VAL A 120 -5.04 16.23 -5.01
C VAL A 120 -5.11 15.74 -6.46
N ILE A 121 -6.31 15.55 -7.01
CA ILE A 121 -6.51 15.12 -8.41
C ILE A 121 -5.91 16.15 -9.39
N GLU A 122 -6.15 17.44 -9.18
CA GLU A 122 -5.66 18.50 -10.07
C GLU A 122 -4.13 18.61 -10.10
N THR A 123 -3.46 18.26 -9.00
CA THR A 123 -1.99 18.19 -8.92
C THR A 123 -1.41 17.18 -9.90
N TYR A 124 -2.03 16.00 -10.02
CA TYR A 124 -1.56 14.95 -10.95
C TYR A 124 -1.95 15.23 -12.39
N ARG A 125 -3.11 15.85 -12.64
CA ARG A 125 -3.47 16.32 -13.99
C ARG A 125 -2.46 17.33 -14.54
N THR A 126 -1.97 18.24 -13.70
CA THR A 126 -0.97 19.24 -14.11
C THR A 126 0.40 18.61 -14.37
N SER A 127 0.71 17.52 -13.66
CA SER A 127 1.95 16.77 -13.81
C SER A 127 2.02 16.03 -15.16
N ASP A 128 0.91 15.44 -15.61
CA ASP A 128 0.79 14.86 -16.95
C ASP A 128 0.90 15.91 -18.07
N HIS A 129 0.50 17.16 -17.80
CA HIS A 129 0.70 18.27 -18.75
C HIS A 129 2.15 18.77 -18.85
N THR A 130 3.03 18.41 -17.91
CA THR A 130 4.46 18.76 -17.97
C THR A 130 5.28 17.70 -18.74
N ALA A 131 4.75 16.50 -18.92
CA ALA A 131 5.34 15.46 -19.77
C ALA A 131 5.03 15.67 -21.27
N ALA A 132 5.29 16.88 -21.79
CA ALA A 132 5.35 17.09 -23.23
C ALA A 132 6.51 16.28 -23.84
N PRO A 133 6.33 15.66 -25.03
CA PRO A 133 7.28 14.70 -25.57
C PRO A 133 8.58 15.41 -25.94
N ARG A 134 9.70 14.99 -25.34
CA ARG A 134 11.04 15.25 -25.91
C ARG A 134 11.21 14.39 -27.17
N GLY A 135 10.46 14.74 -28.22
CA GLY A 135 10.72 14.27 -29.56
C GLY A 135 12.07 14.83 -29.99
N ARG A 136 13.10 13.98 -30.00
CA ARG A 136 14.29 14.21 -30.82
C ARG A 136 13.86 14.25 -32.28
N PRO A 137 14.38 15.20 -33.06
CA PRO A 137 14.85 14.86 -34.38
C PRO A 137 16.38 15.02 -34.41
N ALA A 138 17.07 13.97 -34.80
CA ALA A 138 18.42 14.03 -35.37
C ALA A 138 18.39 13.23 -36.69
N PRO A 139 19.30 13.46 -37.66
CA PRO A 139 19.97 14.70 -38.09
C PRO A 139 19.89 14.95 -39.63
N GLU A 140 20.20 16.20 -40.06
CA GLU A 140 20.76 16.72 -41.37
C GLU A 140 20.16 16.28 -42.75
N PRO A 141 20.39 16.92 -43.94
CA PRO A 141 21.48 17.83 -44.37
C PRO A 141 21.12 19.03 -45.28
N ARG A 142 22.03 20.00 -45.46
CA ARG A 142 22.57 20.50 -46.76
C ARG A 142 23.57 21.64 -46.57
#